data_AF-A0A4V1SX49-F1
#
_entry.id   AF-A0A4V1SX49-F1
#
_cell.length_a   1.000
_cell.length_b   1.000
_cell.length_c   1.000
_cell.angle_alpha   90.00
_cell.angle_beta   90.00
_cell.angle_gamma   90.00
#
_symmetry.space_group_name_H-M   'P 1'
#
loop_
_entity.id
_entity.type
_entity.pdbx_description
1 polymer ?
#
loop_
_entity_poly.entity_id
_entity_poly.type
_entity_poly.pdbx_seq_one_letter_code
_entity_poly.pdbx_strand_id
1 'polypeptide(L)'
;MSFANTVEPVSIELFKTRLAFERLVANHSRLNGIDPRKLPLFRILRDLQRTEEVPANIINGVLEVLSVCNYGVHGEEVSETQLAFVRESAAGLYDALQNALRAKA
;
A
#
# COMPACT_ATOMS: atom_id res chain seq x y z
N MET A 1 12.95 -0.10 -29.85
CA MET A 1 12.52 0.61 -28.63
C MET A 1 12.25 -0.42 -27.54
N SER A 2 12.82 -0.26 -26.35
CA SER A 2 12.49 -1.09 -25.19
C SER A 2 11.14 -0.64 -24.64
N PHE A 3 10.17 -1.54 -24.55
CA PHE A 3 8.81 -1.29 -24.07
C PHE A 3 8.75 -0.68 -22.66
N ALA A 4 9.80 -0.83 -21.84
CA ALA A 4 9.83 -0.36 -20.46
C ALA A 4 10.45 1.04 -20.26
N ASN A 5 11.07 1.63 -21.29
CA ASN A 5 11.76 2.92 -21.15
C ASN A 5 10.81 4.13 -21.15
N THR A 6 9.50 3.92 -21.34
CA THR A 6 8.47 4.97 -21.37
C THR A 6 7.79 5.21 -20.03
N VAL A 7 8.17 4.46 -18.99
CA VAL A 7 7.59 4.62 -17.65
C VAL A 7 8.45 5.60 -16.86
N GLU A 8 7.81 6.66 -16.37
CA GLU A 8 8.47 7.68 -15.58
C GLU A 8 9.10 7.10 -14.29
N PRO A 9 10.31 7.54 -13.89
CA PRO A 9 10.97 7.04 -12.67
C PRO A 9 10.12 7.16 -11.40
N VAL A 10 9.32 8.23 -11.29
CA VAL A 10 8.37 8.43 -10.19
C VAL A 10 7.29 7.34 -10.18
N SER A 11 6.75 6.96 -11.34
CA SER A 11 5.78 5.87 -11.42
C SER A 11 6.39 4.54 -10.95
N ILE A 12 7.68 4.30 -11.24
CA ILE A 12 8.40 3.11 -10.77
C ILE A 12 8.61 3.16 -9.26
N GLU A 13 8.97 4.31 -8.69
CA GLU A 13 9.10 4.52 -7.25
C GLU A 13 7.78 4.21 -6.52
N LEU A 14 6.68 4.84 -6.96
CA LEU A 14 5.35 4.65 -6.39
C LEU A 14 4.83 3.22 -6.56
N PHE A 15 5.13 2.57 -7.70
CA PHE A 15 4.81 1.16 -7.90
C PHE A 15 5.51 0.26 -6.87
N LYS A 16 6.81 0.48 -6.61
CA LYS A 16 7.57 -0.29 -5.61
C LYS A 16 6.97 -0.13 -4.23
N THR A 17 6.63 1.09 -3.83
CA THR A 17 5.97 1.38 -2.55
C THR A 17 4.64 0.64 -2.43
N ARG A 18 3.77 0.77 -3.44
CA ARG A 18 2.47 0.08 -3.49
C ARG A 18 2.64 -1.44 -3.39
N LEU A 19 3.57 -2.00 -4.15
CA LEU A 19 3.84 -3.44 -4.18
C LEU A 19 4.33 -3.98 -2.83
N ALA A 20 5.10 -3.19 -2.08
CA ALA A 20 5.54 -3.57 -0.74
C ALA A 20 4.35 -3.76 0.22
N PHE A 21 3.44 -2.77 0.29
CA PHE A 21 2.21 -2.87 1.08
C PHE A 21 1.32 -4.03 0.62
N GLU A 22 1.14 -4.20 -0.69
CA GLU A 22 0.34 -5.31 -1.22
C GLU A 22 0.89 -6.67 -0.79
N ARG A 23 2.21 -6.86 -0.88
CA ARG A 23 2.86 -8.11 -0.45
C ARG A 23 2.71 -8.35 1.05
N LEU A 24 2.86 -7.31 1.87
CA LEU A 24 2.67 -7.40 3.31
C LEU A 24 1.25 -7.88 3.66
N VAL A 25 0.24 -7.22 3.12
CA VAL A 25 -1.17 -7.57 3.36
C VAL A 25 -1.50 -8.94 2.79
N ALA A 26 -1.06 -9.25 1.57
CA ALA A 26 -1.30 -10.54 0.93
C ALA A 26 -0.68 -11.70 1.72
N ASN A 27 0.51 -11.51 2.30
CA ASN A 27 1.14 -12.52 3.15
C ASN A 27 0.31 -12.77 4.42
N HIS A 28 -0.13 -11.72 5.10
CA HIS A 28 -1.01 -11.84 6.26
C HIS A 28 -2.34 -12.53 5.92
N SER A 29 -2.99 -12.15 4.81
CA SER A 29 -4.23 -12.79 4.36
C SER A 29 -4.08 -14.29 4.13
N ARG A 30 -2.98 -14.72 3.48
CA ARG A 30 -2.71 -16.16 3.25
C ARG A 30 -2.54 -16.93 4.55
N LEU A 31 -1.87 -16.34 5.54
CA LEU A 31 -1.71 -16.96 6.86
C LEU A 31 -3.05 -17.14 7.59
N ASN A 32 -4.03 -16.29 7.30
CA ASN A 32 -5.38 -16.34 7.86
C ASN A 32 -6.41 -17.05 6.96
N GLY A 33 -5.95 -17.86 5.99
CA GLY A 33 -6.82 -18.66 5.13
C GLY A 33 -7.62 -17.87 4.08
N ILE A 34 -7.30 -16.59 3.87
CA ILE A 34 -7.91 -15.74 2.86
C ILE A 34 -7.04 -15.75 1.61
N ASP A 35 -7.61 -16.02 0.43
CA ASP A 35 -6.90 -15.88 -0.86
C ASP A 35 -6.89 -14.40 -1.30
N PRO A 36 -5.73 -13.70 -1.19
CA PRO A 36 -5.65 -12.27 -1.50
C PRO A 36 -5.84 -11.98 -2.99
N ARG A 37 -5.77 -12.99 -3.88
CA ARG A 37 -6.03 -12.80 -5.32
C ARG A 37 -7.50 -12.58 -5.62
N LYS A 38 -8.40 -12.99 -4.71
CA LYS A 38 -9.85 -12.86 -4.87
C LYS A 38 -10.39 -11.54 -4.32
N LEU A 39 -9.57 -10.79 -3.57
CA LEU A 39 -10.00 -9.58 -2.88
C LEU A 39 -9.06 -8.41 -3.22
N PRO A 40 -9.59 -7.24 -3.60
CA PRO A 40 -8.77 -6.04 -3.77
C PRO A 40 -8.06 -5.66 -2.47
N LEU A 41 -6.81 -5.19 -2.55
CA LEU A 41 -6.02 -4.73 -1.41
C LEU A 41 -6.79 -3.75 -0.50
N PHE A 42 -7.45 -2.76 -1.10
CA PHE A 42 -8.26 -1.76 -0.39
C PHE A 42 -9.39 -2.40 0.42
N ARG A 43 -10.00 -3.47 -0.09
CA ARG A 43 -11.06 -4.20 0.63
C ARG A 43 -10.49 -4.91 1.84
N ILE A 44 -9.35 -5.60 1.70
CA ILE A 44 -8.69 -6.29 2.81
C ILE A 44 -8.33 -5.29 3.92
N LEU A 45 -7.75 -4.13 3.57
CA LEU A 45 -7.42 -3.09 4.55
C LEU A 45 -8.66 -2.54 5.26
N ARG A 46 -9.77 -2.32 4.55
CA ARG A 46 -11.04 -1.88 5.16
C ARG A 46 -11.65 -2.95 6.05
N ASP A 47 -11.52 -4.22 5.70
CA ASP A 47 -11.96 -5.32 6.54
C ASP A 47 -11.13 -5.38 7.84
N LEU A 48 -9.81 -5.26 7.77
CA LEU A 48 -8.90 -5.16 8.95
C LEU A 48 -9.23 -3.96 9.86
N GLN A 49 -9.62 -2.83 9.27
CA GLN A 49 -10.09 -1.66 10.02
C GLN A 49 -11.43 -1.95 10.71
N ARG A 50 -12.38 -2.57 9.99
CA ARG A 50 -13.73 -2.87 10.51
C ARG A 50 -13.71 -3.89 11.64
N THR A 51 -12.80 -4.87 11.59
CA THR A 51 -12.63 -5.87 12.65
C THR A 51 -11.77 -5.38 13.81
N GLU A 52 -11.29 -4.13 13.76
CA GLU A 52 -10.39 -3.53 14.76
C GLU A 52 -9.09 -4.32 14.98
N GLU A 53 -8.69 -5.14 14.00
CA GLU A 53 -7.43 -5.87 14.03
C GLU A 53 -6.23 -4.93 13.87
N VAL A 54 -6.42 -3.85 13.11
CA VAL A 54 -5.44 -2.79 12.93
C VAL A 54 -6.06 -1.44 13.29
N PRO A 55 -5.37 -0.59 14.08
CA PRO A 55 -5.83 0.76 14.39
C PRO A 55 -6.21 1.57 13.14
N ALA A 56 -7.37 2.24 13.21
CA ALA A 56 -7.94 2.97 12.08
C ALA A 56 -7.02 4.06 11.52
N ASN A 57 -6.20 4.70 12.36
CA ASN A 57 -5.23 5.71 11.93
C ASN A 57 -4.13 5.10 11.04
N ILE A 58 -3.64 3.90 11.36
CA ILE A 58 -2.66 3.19 10.53
C ILE A 58 -3.29 2.84 9.18
N ILE A 59 -4.49 2.24 9.18
CA ILE A 59 -5.17 1.87 7.93
C ILE A 59 -5.45 3.10 7.06
N ASN A 60 -5.97 4.19 7.65
CA ASN A 60 -6.26 5.41 6.88
C ASN A 60 -4.99 6.00 6.25
N GLY A 61 -3.88 6.07 6.99
CA GLY A 61 -2.60 6.53 6.44
C GLY A 61 -2.08 5.63 5.31
N VAL A 62 -2.18 4.31 5.46
CA VAL A 62 -1.79 3.36 4.40
C VAL A 62 -2.67 3.54 3.15
N LEU A 63 -3.98 3.70 3.31
CA LEU A 63 -4.89 3.93 2.20
C LEU A 63 -4.60 5.24 1.45
N GLU A 64 -4.19 6.29 2.16
CA GLU A 64 -3.77 7.55 1.56
C GLU A 64 -2.50 7.40 0.73
N VAL A 65 -1.47 6.73 1.29
CA VAL A 65 -0.23 6.38 0.56
C VAL A 65 -0.55 5.57 -0.69
N LEU A 66 -1.40 4.54 -0.58
CA LEU A 66 -1.80 3.71 -1.73
C LEU A 66 -2.58 4.49 -2.79
N SER A 67 -3.38 5.48 -2.38
CA SER A 67 -4.14 6.34 -3.31
C SER A 67 -3.19 7.20 -4.13
N VAL A 68 -2.21 7.85 -3.49
CA VAL A 68 -1.16 8.61 -4.21
C VAL A 68 -0.34 7.70 -5.12
N CYS A 69 0.01 6.49 -4.65
CA CYS A 69 0.74 5.54 -5.49
C CYS A 69 -0.06 5.13 -6.72
N ASN A 70 -1.37 4.93 -6.59
CA ASN A 70 -2.24 4.58 -7.72
C ASN A 70 -2.22 5.66 -8.81
N TYR A 71 -2.26 6.95 -8.45
CA TYR A 71 -2.17 8.05 -9.43
C TYR A 71 -0.92 7.90 -10.30
N GLY A 72 0.26 7.83 -9.67
CA GLY A 72 1.51 7.72 -10.43
C GLY A 72 1.66 6.41 -11.21
N VAL A 73 1.13 5.29 -10.68
CA VAL A 73 1.17 3.99 -11.38
C VAL A 73 0.27 3.98 -12.62
N HIS A 74 -0.86 4.69 -12.58
CA HIS A 74 -1.82 4.77 -13.69
C HIS A 74 -1.55 5.93 -14.65
N GLY A 75 -0.44 6.64 -14.48
CA GLY A 75 -0.01 7.70 -15.39
C GLY A 75 -0.68 9.05 -15.14
N GLU A 76 -1.32 9.22 -13.98
CA GLU A 76 -1.86 10.50 -13.53
C GLU A 76 -0.73 11.36 -12.94
N GLU A 77 -0.91 12.68 -13.00
CA GLU A 77 0.04 13.64 -12.45
C GLU A 77 0.05 13.54 -10.91
N VAL A 78 1.24 13.47 -10.32
CA VAL A 78 1.46 13.45 -8.87
C VAL A 78 2.20 14.72 -8.51
N SER A 79 1.60 15.54 -7.65
CA SER A 79 2.23 16.78 -7.18
C SER A 79 3.43 16.50 -6.28
N GLU A 80 4.38 17.44 -6.22
CA GLU A 80 5.53 17.37 -5.32
C GLU A 80 5.14 17.18 -3.85
N THR A 81 4.03 17.79 -3.41
CA THR A 81 3.51 17.61 -2.05
C THR A 81 3.03 16.19 -1.79
N GLN A 82 2.34 15.56 -2.75
CA GLN A 82 1.90 14.17 -2.64
C GLN A 82 3.10 13.21 -2.66
N LEU A 83 4.10 13.50 -3.49
CA LEU A 83 5.32 12.72 -3.56
C LEU A 83 6.14 12.81 -2.26
N ALA A 84 6.28 14.01 -1.70
CA ALA A 84 6.91 14.23 -0.40
C ALA A 84 6.19 13.47 0.71
N PHE A 85 4.85 13.56 0.75
CA PHE A 85 4.04 12.81 1.71
C PHE A 85 4.32 11.30 1.67
N VAL A 86 4.36 10.70 0.48
CA VAL A 86 4.67 9.26 0.34
C VAL A 86 6.08 8.95 0.84
N ARG A 87 7.08 9.75 0.42
CA ARG A 87 8.50 9.54 0.79
C ARG A 87 8.73 9.65 2.30
N GLU A 88 8.04 10.56 2.96
CA GLU A 88 8.16 10.79 4.41
C GLU A 88 7.38 9.78 5.24
N SER A 89 6.20 9.36 4.75
CA SER A 89 5.25 8.58 5.57
C SER A 89 5.30 7.08 5.32
N ALA A 90 5.65 6.63 4.11
CA ALA A 90 5.46 5.23 3.71
C ALA A 90 6.24 4.23 4.55
N ALA A 91 7.51 4.52 4.88
CA ALA A 91 8.33 3.60 5.68
C ALA A 91 7.76 3.40 7.09
N GLY A 92 7.43 4.50 7.78
CA GLY A 92 6.84 4.44 9.12
C GLY A 92 5.47 3.74 9.14
N LEU A 93 4.63 4.00 8.14
CA LEU A 93 3.33 3.34 7.99
C LEU A 93 3.47 1.86 7.65
N TYR A 94 4.47 1.47 6.85
CA TYR A 94 4.76 0.08 6.55
C TYR A 94 5.15 -0.69 7.81
N ASP A 95 6.06 -0.13 8.61
CA ASP A 95 6.49 -0.75 9.86
C ASP A 95 5.35 -0.82 10.88
N ALA A 96 4.55 0.24 11.00
CA ALA A 96 3.37 0.27 11.87
C ALA A 96 2.34 -0.81 11.48
N LEU A 97 2.02 -0.92 10.18
CA LEU A 97 1.12 -1.95 9.68
C LEU A 97 1.70 -3.35 9.91
N GLN A 98 2.97 -3.58 9.60
CA GLN A 98 3.62 -4.87 9.80
C GLN A 98 3.55 -5.31 11.27
N ASN A 99 3.82 -4.40 12.20
CA ASN A 99 3.77 -4.69 13.63
C ASN A 99 2.35 -4.98 14.10
N ALA A 100 1.36 -4.21 13.65
CA ALA A 100 -0.04 -4.45 13.97
C ALA A 100 -0.52 -5.84 13.49
N LEU A 101 -0.15 -6.23 12.27
CA LEU A 101 -0.50 -7.53 11.69
C LEU A 101 0.20 -8.72 12.38
N ARG A 102 1.36 -8.51 13.00
CA ARG A 102 2.08 -9.54 13.77
C ARG A 102 1.54 -9.71 15.18
N ALA A 103 1.10 -8.64 15.83
CA ALA A 103 0.59 -8.68 17.20
C ALA A 103 -0.69 -9.54 17.36
N LYS A 104 -1.33 -9.90 16.24
CA LYS A 104 -2.56 -10.68 16.18
C LYS A 104 -2.40 -12.04 15.47
N ALA A 105 -1.18 -12.37 15.01
CA ALA A 105 -0.87 -13.63 14.32
C ALA A 105 -0.51 -14.76 15.31
#